data_AF-A0A8T2HNL3-F1
#
_entry.id   AF-A0A8T2HNL3-F1
#
_cell.length_a   1.000
_cell.length_b   1.000
_cell.length_c   1.000
_cell.angle_alpha   90.00
_cell.angle_beta   90.00
_cell.angle_gamma   90.00
#
_symmetry.space_group_name_H-M   'P 1'
#
loop_
_entity.id
_entity.type
_entity.pdbx_description
1 polymer ?
#
loop_
_entity_poly.entity_id
_entity_poly.type
_entity_poly.pdbx_seq_one_letter_code
_entity_poly.pdbx_strand_id
1 'polypeptide(L)'
;MASSTLRVALCLASLLLVSHLASAQPTPTEMLNAQRQQQVQQQRVQQQQENQRRVATRRLPAPCATTNLTRCSFNWGQWPSENECCAPGRAFPEGCTVPEPCWVGTDWFPKRKCGTTDERSTCTRGWGTYTSERECCAAGAAFTDGCGDVDAAETPTGENGEFLDANEYGDDVYAPAMDALLAEQSAMLSPQGVQAFAAAP
;
A
#
# COMPACT_ATOMS: atom_id res chain seq x y z
N MET A 1 2.28 35.02 72.23
CA MET A 1 1.62 33.77 72.69
C MET A 1 0.48 33.30 71.77
N ALA A 2 0.44 33.70 70.47
CA ALA A 2 -0.67 33.37 69.56
C ALA A 2 -0.41 32.16 68.61
N SER A 3 0.73 31.47 68.72
CA SER A 3 1.15 30.44 67.74
C SER A 3 0.67 29.02 68.07
N SER A 4 0.45 28.71 69.36
CA SER A 4 0.12 27.34 69.78
C SER A 4 -1.35 26.96 69.54
N THR A 5 -2.27 27.91 69.55
CA THR A 5 -3.71 27.66 69.33
C THR A 5 -4.03 27.30 67.88
N LEU A 6 -3.30 27.86 66.91
CA LEU A 6 -3.54 27.60 65.49
C LEU A 6 -3.20 26.15 65.08
N ARG A 7 -2.14 25.58 65.67
CA ARG A 7 -1.70 24.20 65.36
C ARG A 7 -2.66 23.13 65.90
N VAL A 8 -3.23 23.39 67.08
CA VAL A 8 -4.23 22.50 67.68
C VAL A 8 -5.54 22.52 66.88
N ALA A 9 -5.96 23.71 66.42
CA ALA A 9 -7.14 23.84 65.58
C ALA A 9 -6.99 23.12 64.22
N LEU A 10 -5.82 23.21 63.57
CA LEU A 10 -5.54 22.48 62.33
C LEU A 10 -5.54 20.96 62.53
N CYS A 11 -4.95 20.44 63.62
CA CYS A 11 -4.99 19.01 63.92
C CYS A 11 -6.41 18.50 64.20
N LEU A 12 -7.22 19.25 64.95
CA LEU A 12 -8.61 18.88 65.23
C LEU A 12 -9.47 18.92 63.96
N ALA A 13 -9.26 19.91 63.08
CA ALA A 13 -9.94 19.97 61.79
C ALA A 13 -9.56 18.77 60.90
N SER A 14 -8.28 18.38 60.86
CA SER A 14 -7.85 17.17 60.13
C SER A 14 -8.45 15.88 60.69
N LEU A 15 -8.55 15.75 62.02
CA LEU A 15 -9.15 14.58 62.66
C LEU A 15 -10.67 14.49 62.43
N LEU A 16 -11.37 15.62 62.40
CA LEU A 16 -12.81 15.67 62.08
C LEU A 16 -13.08 15.34 60.61
N LEU A 17 -12.23 15.79 59.68
CA LEU A 17 -12.31 15.44 58.27
C LEU A 17 -12.09 13.93 58.02
N VAL A 18 -11.15 13.28 58.74
CA VAL A 18 -10.93 11.83 58.62
C VAL A 18 -12.10 11.02 59.19
N SER A 19 -12.78 11.55 60.23
CA SER A 19 -13.89 10.85 60.89
C SER A 19 -15.18 10.81 60.07
N HIS A 20 -15.40 11.76 59.15
CA HIS A 20 -16.59 11.79 58.29
C HIS A 20 -16.51 10.88 57.06
N LEU A 21 -15.36 10.27 56.76
CA LEU A 21 -15.23 9.29 55.66
C LEU A 21 -15.52 7.83 56.06
N ALA A 22 -15.94 7.57 57.31
CA ALA A 22 -15.81 6.24 57.91
C ALA A 22 -16.98 5.25 57.74
N SER A 23 -18.09 5.52 57.04
CA SER A 23 -19.24 4.57 57.10
C SER A 23 -20.01 4.23 55.82
N ALA A 24 -19.61 4.71 54.64
CA ALA A 24 -20.21 4.20 53.41
C ALA A 24 -19.44 2.96 52.94
N GLN A 25 -19.81 1.78 53.44
CA GLN A 25 -19.34 0.54 52.82
C GLN A 25 -19.98 0.43 51.42
N PRO A 26 -19.17 0.20 50.35
CA PRO A 26 -19.71 0.04 49.02
C PRO A 26 -20.62 -1.19 48.99
N THR A 27 -21.79 -1.03 48.39
CA THR A 27 -22.70 -2.15 48.17
C THR A 27 -22.04 -3.19 47.25
N PRO A 28 -22.42 -4.47 47.33
CA PRO A 28 -21.91 -5.50 46.41
C PRO A 28 -22.08 -5.13 44.93
N THR A 29 -23.18 -4.43 44.61
CA THR A 29 -23.45 -3.90 43.26
C THR A 29 -22.46 -2.81 42.87
N GLU A 30 -22.15 -1.88 43.77
CA GLU A 30 -21.12 -0.85 43.52
C GLU A 30 -19.74 -1.47 43.32
N MET A 31 -19.39 -2.48 44.10
CA MET A 31 -18.13 -3.22 43.91
C MET A 31 -18.06 -3.89 42.54
N LEU A 32 -19.14 -4.54 42.09
CA LEU A 32 -19.19 -5.19 40.78
C LEU A 32 -19.10 -4.17 39.64
N ASN A 33 -19.79 -3.04 39.77
CA ASN A 33 -19.73 -1.96 38.78
C ASN A 33 -18.34 -1.32 38.73
N ALA A 34 -17.71 -1.09 39.88
CA ALA A 34 -16.34 -0.59 39.97
C ALA A 34 -15.34 -1.55 39.31
N GLN A 35 -15.51 -2.87 39.54
CA GLN A 35 -14.68 -3.90 38.90
C GLN A 35 -14.84 -3.90 37.37
N ARG A 36 -16.08 -3.79 36.87
CA ARG A 36 -16.33 -3.70 35.42
C ARG A 36 -15.71 -2.44 34.81
N GLN A 37 -15.78 -1.29 35.51
CA GLN A 37 -15.12 -0.07 35.05
C GLN A 37 -13.60 -0.21 34.98
N GLN A 38 -12.98 -0.86 35.97
CA GLN A 38 -11.54 -1.13 35.94
C GLN A 38 -11.15 -2.01 34.74
N GLN A 39 -11.93 -3.03 34.41
CA GLN A 39 -11.69 -3.88 33.24
C GLN A 39 -11.74 -3.09 31.93
N VAL A 40 -12.74 -2.21 31.76
CA VAL A 40 -12.86 -1.36 30.56
C VAL A 40 -11.66 -0.41 30.42
N GLN A 41 -11.19 0.17 31.53
CA GLN A 41 -10.01 1.05 31.50
C GLN A 41 -8.75 0.28 31.08
N GLN A 42 -8.54 -0.94 31.59
CA GLN A 42 -7.40 -1.78 31.20
C GLN A 42 -7.44 -2.14 29.71
N GLN A 43 -8.62 -2.48 29.17
CA GLN A 43 -8.78 -2.76 27.75
C GLN A 43 -8.46 -1.55 26.86
N ARG A 44 -8.88 -0.34 27.26
CA ARG A 44 -8.58 0.90 26.52
C ARG A 44 -7.08 1.18 26.45
N VAL A 45 -6.36 0.98 27.55
CA VAL A 45 -4.90 1.17 27.58
C VAL A 45 -4.20 0.14 26.69
N GLN A 46 -4.60 -1.13 26.73
CA GLN A 46 -4.05 -2.16 25.85
C GLN A 46 -4.29 -1.84 24.37
N GLN A 47 -5.51 -1.41 24.02
CA GLN A 47 -5.85 -1.03 22.65
C GLN A 47 -5.04 0.20 22.18
N GLN A 48 -4.83 1.18 23.05
CA GLN A 48 -3.97 2.33 22.75
C GLN A 48 -2.51 1.90 22.53
N GLN A 49 -1.97 1.00 23.34
CA GLN A 49 -0.62 0.48 23.16
C GLN A 49 -0.48 -0.32 21.87
N GLU A 50 -1.47 -1.14 21.50
CA GLU A 50 -1.45 -1.86 20.23
C GLU A 50 -1.51 -0.88 19.04
N ASN A 51 -2.37 0.14 19.10
CA ASN A 51 -2.44 1.17 18.07
C ASN A 51 -1.13 1.94 17.97
N GLN A 52 -0.50 2.31 19.09
CA GLN A 52 0.82 2.94 19.09
C GLN A 52 1.88 2.02 18.48
N ARG A 53 1.86 0.72 18.78
CA ARG A 53 2.73 -0.28 18.13
C ARG A 53 2.49 -0.36 16.63
N ARG A 54 1.23 -0.40 16.18
CA ARG A 54 0.88 -0.41 14.75
C ARG A 54 1.33 0.87 14.04
N VAL A 55 1.25 2.02 14.69
CA VAL A 55 1.76 3.29 14.13
C VAL A 55 3.28 3.30 14.10
N ALA A 56 3.95 2.78 15.15
CA ALA A 56 5.40 2.67 15.20
C ALA A 56 5.94 1.71 14.13
N THR A 57 5.27 0.57 13.91
CA THR A 57 5.65 -0.38 12.85
C THR A 57 5.28 0.14 11.45
N ARG A 58 4.21 0.91 11.28
CA ARG A 58 3.89 1.58 10.00
C ARG A 58 4.83 2.74 9.66
N ARG A 59 5.52 3.33 10.65
CA ARG A 59 6.47 4.44 10.41
C ARG A 59 7.87 4.01 10.02
N LEU A 60 8.14 2.71 9.96
CA LEU A 60 9.39 2.18 9.45
C LEU A 60 9.09 1.10 8.41
N PRO A 61 8.89 1.47 7.12
CA PRO A 61 9.21 0.51 6.07
C PRO A 61 10.60 -0.02 6.36
N ALA A 62 10.77 -1.35 6.32
CA ALA A 62 12.05 -2.00 6.52
C ALA A 62 13.15 -1.20 5.81
N PRO A 63 14.26 -0.85 6.48
CA PRO A 63 15.34 -0.17 5.81
C PRO A 63 15.78 -1.03 4.62
N CYS A 64 15.58 -0.49 3.42
CA CYS A 64 16.34 -0.86 2.23
C CYS A 64 16.10 -2.26 1.62
N ALA A 65 14.85 -2.73 1.48
CA ALA A 65 14.56 -3.79 0.51
C ALA A 65 14.11 -3.25 -0.86
N THR A 66 13.68 -1.99 -0.92
CA THR A 66 13.35 -1.36 -2.20
C THR A 66 14.46 -0.39 -2.56
N THR A 67 15.40 -0.84 -3.39
CA THR A 67 16.34 0.01 -4.18
C THR A 67 15.58 0.80 -5.25
N ASN A 68 14.35 1.20 -4.93
CA ASN A 68 13.37 1.68 -5.88
C ASN A 68 13.56 3.20 -6.03
N LEU A 69 14.14 3.53 -7.17
CA LEU A 69 14.38 4.88 -7.68
C LEU A 69 13.09 5.71 -7.86
N THR A 70 11.89 5.15 -7.60
CA THR A 70 10.67 5.96 -7.45
C THR A 70 10.85 7.07 -6.43
N ARG A 71 11.68 6.90 -5.40
CA ARG A 71 11.98 8.00 -4.46
C ARG A 71 12.70 9.19 -5.13
N CYS A 72 13.56 8.94 -6.10
CA CYS A 72 14.12 10.00 -6.95
C CYS A 72 13.06 10.51 -7.93
N SER A 73 12.23 9.60 -8.48
CA SER A 73 11.21 9.95 -9.48
C SER A 73 9.97 10.67 -8.93
N PHE A 74 9.74 10.66 -7.62
CA PHE A 74 8.68 11.44 -6.99
C PHE A 74 9.17 12.83 -6.52
N ASN A 75 10.47 13.10 -6.63
CA ASN A 75 11.12 14.34 -6.19
C ASN A 75 11.99 14.98 -7.30
N TRP A 76 11.55 14.90 -8.56
CA TRP A 76 12.25 15.55 -9.69
C TRP A 76 12.45 17.05 -9.38
N GLY A 77 13.71 17.49 -9.36
CA GLY A 77 14.12 18.85 -9.03
C GLY A 77 15.03 18.97 -7.79
N GLN A 78 15.09 17.95 -6.91
CA GLN A 78 16.01 17.96 -5.76
C GLN A 78 17.42 17.44 -6.11
N TRP A 79 17.55 16.71 -7.22
CA TRP A 79 18.80 16.08 -7.67
C TRP A 79 19.12 16.47 -9.12
N PRO A 80 20.34 16.95 -9.42
CA PRO A 80 20.78 17.29 -10.77
C PRO A 80 20.82 16.11 -11.76
N SER A 81 20.99 14.88 -11.27
CA SER A 81 20.99 13.67 -12.10
C SER A 81 20.60 12.42 -11.29
N GLU A 82 20.20 11.36 -11.99
CA GLU A 82 19.96 10.04 -11.39
C GLU A 82 21.21 9.53 -10.66
N ASN A 83 22.38 9.67 -11.27
CA ASN A 83 23.65 9.24 -10.68
C ASN A 83 23.93 9.94 -9.34
N GLU A 84 23.55 11.22 -9.21
CA GLU A 84 23.70 11.96 -7.96
C GLU A 84 22.65 11.58 -6.92
N CYS A 85 21.41 11.28 -7.33
CA CYS A 85 20.41 10.71 -6.42
C CYS A 85 20.87 9.35 -5.85
N CYS A 86 21.56 8.58 -6.71
CA CYS A 86 21.96 7.21 -6.46
C CYS A 86 23.35 7.02 -5.86
N ALA A 87 24.13 8.08 -5.70
CA ALA A 87 25.42 8.00 -5.03
C ALA A 87 25.24 7.54 -3.57
N PRO A 88 26.15 6.70 -3.03
CA PRO A 88 26.09 6.25 -1.64
C PRO A 88 25.99 7.43 -0.66
N GLY A 89 25.11 7.30 0.33
CA GLY A 89 24.87 8.36 1.32
C GLY A 89 24.01 9.54 0.85
N ARG A 90 23.41 9.48 -0.36
CA ARG A 90 22.43 10.47 -0.85
C ARG A 90 21.00 10.04 -0.52
N ALA A 91 20.16 9.79 -1.52
CA ALA A 91 18.78 9.34 -1.28
C ALA A 91 18.72 7.91 -0.71
N PHE A 92 19.77 7.11 -0.96
CA PHE A 92 19.91 5.74 -0.48
C PHE A 92 21.27 5.58 0.22
N PRO A 93 21.32 5.03 1.45
CA PRO A 93 22.56 4.90 2.20
C PRO A 93 23.59 3.99 1.50
N GLU A 94 23.13 2.88 0.92
CA GLU A 94 23.95 1.92 0.18
C GLU A 94 24.09 2.25 -1.33
N GLY A 95 23.54 3.39 -1.76
CA GLY A 95 23.39 3.73 -3.18
C GLY A 95 22.20 3.03 -3.85
N CYS A 96 21.95 3.36 -5.12
CA CYS A 96 20.96 2.63 -5.92
C CYS A 96 21.59 1.44 -6.63
N THR A 97 20.83 0.37 -6.79
CA THR A 97 21.10 -0.62 -7.84
C THR A 97 20.74 0.02 -9.18
N VAL A 98 21.73 0.32 -10.02
CA VAL A 98 21.51 0.67 -11.43
C VAL A 98 21.09 -0.62 -12.14
N PRO A 99 19.91 -0.66 -12.79
CA PRO A 99 19.52 -1.83 -13.56
C PRO A 99 20.52 -2.04 -14.71
N GLU A 100 20.79 -3.31 -15.04
CA GLU A 100 21.54 -3.60 -16.26
C GLU A 100 20.76 -3.09 -17.49
N PRO A 101 21.45 -2.62 -18.54
CA PRO A 101 20.80 -2.24 -19.79
C PRO A 101 19.94 -3.38 -20.32
N CYS A 102 18.71 -3.09 -20.71
CA CYS A 102 17.80 -4.06 -21.30
C CYS A 102 17.59 -3.80 -22.78
N TRP A 103 17.22 -4.84 -23.53
CA TRP A 103 16.89 -4.73 -24.94
C TRP A 103 15.41 -4.41 -25.11
N VAL A 104 15.09 -3.46 -25.99
CA VAL A 104 13.72 -3.06 -26.33
C VAL A 104 13.59 -2.79 -27.83
N GLY A 105 12.38 -2.88 -28.36
CA GLY A 105 12.11 -2.46 -29.74
C GLY A 105 12.26 -0.95 -29.87
N THR A 106 13.21 -0.49 -30.68
CA THR A 106 13.49 0.94 -30.90
C THR A 106 12.89 1.46 -32.20
N ASP A 107 12.79 0.61 -33.22
CA ASP A 107 12.21 0.94 -34.52
C ASP A 107 11.14 -0.10 -34.90
N TRP A 108 10.00 0.35 -35.44
CA TRP A 108 8.83 -0.52 -35.69
C TRP A 108 8.51 -0.74 -37.17
N PHE A 109 8.59 0.30 -38.00
CA PHE A 109 8.38 0.20 -39.45
C PHE A 109 9.13 1.33 -40.16
N PRO A 110 9.78 1.08 -41.33
CA PRO A 110 9.92 -0.19 -42.05
C PRO A 110 11.07 -1.06 -41.53
N LYS A 111 11.83 -0.59 -40.55
CA LYS A 111 12.95 -1.34 -39.96
C LYS A 111 12.53 -1.76 -38.57
N ARG A 112 12.46 -3.06 -38.31
CA ARG A 112 12.20 -3.60 -36.98
C ARG A 112 13.53 -3.84 -36.31
N LYS A 113 13.86 -3.03 -35.32
CA LYS A 113 15.15 -3.10 -34.64
C LYS A 113 14.96 -3.10 -33.14
N CYS A 114 15.83 -3.85 -32.49
CA CYS A 114 16.01 -3.78 -31.06
C CYS A 114 17.25 -2.95 -30.74
N GLY A 115 17.19 -2.21 -29.65
CA GLY A 115 18.30 -1.45 -29.10
C GLY A 115 18.34 -1.59 -27.59
N THR A 116 19.49 -1.28 -27.01
CA THR A 116 19.65 -1.24 -25.55
C THR A 116 19.17 0.08 -25.00
N THR A 117 18.48 0.05 -23.88
CA THR A 117 18.17 1.23 -23.07
C THR A 117 18.67 1.02 -21.64
N ASP A 118 19.21 2.08 -21.05
CA ASP A 118 19.52 2.19 -19.63
C ASP A 118 18.34 2.80 -18.83
N GLU A 119 17.24 3.13 -19.50
CA GLU A 119 16.07 3.70 -18.85
C GLU A 119 15.39 2.67 -17.96
N ARG A 120 15.55 2.83 -16.66
CA ARG A 120 15.00 1.92 -15.64
C ARG A 120 13.50 1.73 -15.73
N SER A 121 12.74 2.81 -16.02
CA SER A 121 11.28 2.77 -16.16
C SER A 121 10.87 1.75 -17.22
N THR A 122 11.64 1.67 -18.29
CA THR A 122 11.49 0.73 -19.38
C THR A 122 11.91 -0.67 -18.92
N CYS A 123 13.13 -0.85 -18.41
CA CYS A 123 13.65 -2.17 -18.01
C CYS A 123 12.86 -2.85 -16.88
N THR A 124 12.23 -2.10 -15.99
CA THR A 124 11.47 -2.64 -14.85
C THR A 124 9.97 -2.78 -15.11
N ARG A 125 9.48 -2.41 -16.31
CA ARG A 125 8.05 -2.47 -16.65
C ARG A 125 7.51 -3.91 -16.71
N GLY A 126 8.40 -4.89 -16.89
CA GLY A 126 8.08 -6.31 -16.91
C GLY A 126 7.52 -6.84 -18.23
N TRP A 127 7.42 -5.98 -19.25
CA TRP A 127 7.00 -6.36 -20.60
C TRP A 127 7.71 -5.53 -21.65
N GLY A 128 7.90 -6.11 -22.84
CA GLY A 128 8.59 -5.45 -23.95
C GLY A 128 10.08 -5.21 -23.72
N THR A 129 10.66 -5.85 -22.70
CA THR A 129 12.08 -5.78 -22.37
C THR A 129 12.67 -7.17 -22.36
N TYR A 130 13.91 -7.29 -22.84
CA TYR A 130 14.56 -8.56 -23.10
C TYR A 130 15.99 -8.54 -22.58
N THR A 131 16.51 -9.73 -22.24
CA THR A 131 17.87 -9.88 -21.69
C THR A 131 18.94 -9.83 -22.77
N SER A 132 18.56 -10.07 -24.03
CA SER A 132 19.47 -10.07 -25.17
C SER A 132 18.79 -9.60 -26.44
N GLU A 133 19.58 -9.12 -27.40
CA GLU A 133 19.12 -8.76 -28.74
C GLU A 133 18.39 -9.91 -29.43
N ARG A 134 18.94 -11.13 -29.30
CA ARG A 134 18.35 -12.34 -29.90
C ARG A 134 16.94 -12.61 -29.37
N GLU A 135 16.73 -12.42 -28.08
CA GLU A 135 15.42 -12.60 -27.45
C GLU A 135 14.45 -11.51 -27.90
N CYS A 136 14.91 -10.25 -27.95
CA CYS A 136 14.11 -9.13 -28.46
C CYS A 136 13.70 -9.34 -29.92
N CYS A 137 14.62 -9.81 -30.75
CA CYS A 137 14.42 -10.05 -32.18
C CYS A 137 13.79 -11.40 -32.53
N ALA A 138 13.45 -12.23 -31.55
CA ALA A 138 12.76 -13.49 -31.80
C ALA A 138 11.34 -13.21 -32.34
N ALA A 139 10.86 -14.06 -33.25
CA ALA A 139 9.49 -13.98 -33.75
C ALA A 139 8.49 -14.14 -32.59
N GLY A 140 7.52 -13.23 -32.50
CA GLY A 140 6.56 -13.16 -31.41
C GLY A 140 7.07 -12.52 -30.11
N ALA A 141 8.32 -12.05 -30.06
CA ALA A 141 8.85 -11.29 -28.94
C ALA A 141 8.51 -9.80 -29.07
N ALA A 142 9.45 -8.95 -29.50
CA ALA A 142 9.15 -7.53 -29.73
C ALA A 142 8.35 -7.33 -31.02
N PHE A 143 8.55 -8.22 -31.99
CA PHE A 143 7.99 -8.13 -33.33
C PHE A 143 7.41 -9.48 -33.76
N THR A 144 6.31 -9.47 -34.51
CA THR A 144 5.65 -10.68 -34.98
C THR A 144 6.58 -11.59 -35.79
N ASP A 145 7.30 -11.04 -36.78
CA ASP A 145 8.20 -11.82 -37.65
C ASP A 145 9.70 -11.62 -37.33
N GLY A 146 10.00 -11.07 -36.14
CA GLY A 146 11.36 -10.77 -35.70
C GLY A 146 11.94 -9.46 -36.25
N CYS A 147 13.23 -9.22 -35.97
CA CYS A 147 13.92 -8.03 -36.45
C CYS A 147 14.30 -8.14 -37.94
N GLY A 148 14.30 -7.01 -38.63
CA GLY A 148 14.67 -6.93 -40.04
C GLY A 148 14.02 -5.76 -40.77
N ASP A 149 14.47 -5.51 -41.98
CA ASP A 149 13.77 -4.62 -42.90
C ASP A 149 12.53 -5.35 -43.40
N VAL A 150 11.34 -4.80 -43.13
CA VAL A 150 10.13 -5.24 -43.82
C VAL A 150 10.07 -4.47 -45.12
N ASP A 151 10.14 -5.18 -46.25
CA ASP A 151 9.90 -4.56 -47.53
C ASP A 151 8.47 -4.01 -47.51
N ALA A 152 8.33 -2.69 -47.60
CA ALA A 152 7.04 -1.99 -47.53
C ALA A 152 6.04 -2.44 -48.63
N ALA A 153 6.48 -3.31 -49.55
CA ALA A 153 5.67 -3.90 -50.61
C ALA A 153 4.89 -5.15 -50.15
N GLU A 154 5.27 -5.81 -49.06
CA GLU A 154 4.53 -6.95 -48.52
C GLU A 154 3.46 -6.45 -47.55
N THR A 155 2.40 -5.84 -48.12
CA THR A 155 1.12 -5.82 -47.40
C THR A 155 0.77 -7.29 -47.17
N PRO A 156 0.53 -7.77 -45.94
CA PRO A 156 0.07 -9.12 -45.72
C PRO A 156 -1.30 -9.24 -46.39
N THR A 157 -1.32 -9.65 -47.65
CA THR A 157 -2.53 -10.16 -48.27
C THR A 157 -2.83 -11.41 -47.46
N GLY A 158 -3.88 -11.34 -46.64
CA GLY A 158 -4.34 -12.44 -45.81
C GLY A 158 -4.88 -13.58 -46.67
N GLU A 159 -4.01 -14.21 -47.46
CA GLU A 159 -4.38 -15.12 -48.54
C GLU A 159 -4.29 -16.59 -48.14
N ASN A 160 -3.92 -16.92 -46.89
CA ASN A 160 -4.05 -18.30 -46.38
C ASN A 160 -4.71 -18.41 -45.00
N GLY A 161 -5.21 -17.29 -44.45
CA GLY A 161 -6.22 -17.34 -43.41
C GLY A 161 -7.56 -17.41 -44.09
N GLU A 162 -8.15 -18.60 -44.18
CA GLU A 162 -9.58 -18.76 -44.38
C GLU A 162 -10.28 -17.73 -43.50
N PHE A 163 -10.80 -16.68 -44.15
CA PHE A 163 -11.59 -15.64 -43.53
C PHE A 163 -12.86 -16.35 -43.05
N LEU A 164 -12.76 -16.98 -41.88
CA LEU A 164 -13.92 -17.44 -41.14
C LEU A 164 -14.72 -16.16 -40.89
N ASP A 165 -15.87 -16.10 -41.55
CA ASP A 165 -16.77 -14.97 -41.56
C ASP A 165 -16.86 -14.38 -40.15
N ALA A 166 -16.42 -13.13 -40.01
CA ALA A 166 -16.45 -12.36 -38.76
C ALA A 166 -17.89 -12.08 -38.24
N ASN A 167 -18.91 -12.68 -38.86
CA ASN A 167 -20.30 -12.65 -38.42
C ASN A 167 -20.77 -13.97 -37.77
N GLU A 168 -19.90 -14.98 -37.65
CA GLU A 168 -20.20 -16.22 -36.92
C GLU A 168 -19.21 -16.46 -35.76
N TYR A 169 -18.69 -15.38 -35.14
CA TYR A 169 -18.03 -15.47 -33.84
C TYR A 169 -18.99 -14.93 -32.78
N GLY A 170 -19.73 -15.87 -32.19
CA GLY A 170 -20.96 -15.64 -31.46
C GLY A 170 -20.88 -14.68 -30.27
N ASP A 171 -21.94 -13.90 -30.17
CA ASP A 171 -22.40 -13.16 -28.99
C ASP A 171 -22.74 -14.06 -27.78
N ASP A 172 -22.60 -15.39 -27.88
CA ASP A 172 -23.17 -16.31 -26.87
C ASP A 172 -22.18 -16.80 -25.79
N VAL A 173 -20.87 -16.50 -25.89
CA VAL A 173 -19.88 -17.06 -24.93
C VAL A 173 -19.32 -16.03 -23.95
N TYR A 174 -19.40 -14.72 -24.24
CA TYR A 174 -18.82 -13.69 -23.36
C TYR A 174 -19.80 -13.06 -22.36
N ALA A 175 -21.09 -13.36 -22.45
CA ALA A 175 -22.11 -12.83 -21.53
C ALA A 175 -22.09 -13.46 -20.12
N PRO A 176 -21.94 -14.79 -19.90
CA PRO A 176 -22.14 -15.36 -18.56
C PRO A 176 -20.97 -15.14 -17.59
N ALA A 177 -19.75 -14.82 -18.08
CA ALA A 177 -18.58 -14.65 -17.21
C ALA A 177 -18.54 -13.29 -16.50
N MET A 178 -19.06 -12.23 -17.14
CA MET A 178 -19.10 -10.90 -16.51
C MET A 178 -20.22 -10.77 -15.47
N ASP A 179 -21.35 -11.47 -15.65
CA ASP A 179 -22.43 -11.49 -14.66
C ASP A 179 -22.04 -12.18 -13.34
N ALA A 180 -21.20 -13.22 -13.40
CA ALA A 180 -20.70 -13.89 -12.19
C ALA A 180 -19.79 -12.97 -11.34
N LEU A 181 -18.96 -12.14 -12.00
CA LEU A 181 -18.06 -11.20 -11.31
C LEU A 181 -18.80 -9.99 -10.70
N LEU A 182 -19.88 -9.52 -11.33
CA LEU A 182 -20.73 -8.47 -10.75
C LEU A 182 -21.57 -8.98 -9.56
N ALA A 183 -21.96 -10.25 -9.56
CA ALA A 183 -22.66 -10.86 -8.43
C ALA A 183 -21.77 -10.97 -7.17
N GLU A 184 -20.48 -11.30 -7.31
CA GLU A 184 -19.56 -11.38 -6.16
C GLU A 184 -19.20 -9.99 -5.58
N GLN A 185 -19.03 -8.96 -6.41
CA GLN A 185 -18.78 -7.60 -5.89
C GLN A 185 -19.96 -7.05 -5.07
N SER A 186 -21.19 -7.42 -5.45
CA SER A 186 -22.39 -7.00 -4.73
C SER A 186 -22.52 -7.63 -3.34
N ALA A 187 -21.91 -8.81 -3.11
CA ALA A 187 -21.91 -9.48 -1.81
C ALA A 187 -20.92 -8.85 -0.81
N MET A 188 -19.84 -8.21 -1.27
CA MET A 188 -18.89 -7.51 -0.38
C MET A 188 -19.37 -6.13 0.10
N LEU A 189 -20.34 -5.52 -0.60
CA LEU A 189 -20.97 -4.26 -0.20
C LEU A 189 -22.13 -4.46 0.80
N SER A 190 -22.19 -5.63 1.44
CA SER A 190 -23.12 -5.88 2.54
C SER A 190 -22.88 -4.84 3.65
N PRO A 191 -23.91 -4.06 4.04
CA PRO A 191 -23.76 -2.93 4.95
C PRO A 191 -23.34 -3.42 6.33
N GLN A 192 -22.08 -3.18 6.69
CA GLN A 192 -21.65 -3.29 8.07
C GLN A 192 -22.38 -2.22 8.89
N GLY A 193 -23.43 -2.67 9.57
CA GLY A 193 -23.87 -2.16 10.87
C GLY A 193 -24.10 -0.66 10.95
N VAL A 194 -25.25 -0.21 10.43
CA VAL A 194 -25.89 1.00 10.96
C VAL A 194 -26.33 0.68 12.38
N GLN A 195 -25.46 0.90 13.37
CA GLN A 195 -25.85 0.82 14.77
C GLN A 195 -26.81 1.96 15.04
N ALA A 196 -28.08 1.61 15.24
CA ALA A 196 -29.11 2.52 15.70
C ALA A 196 -28.70 3.08 17.06
N PHE A 197 -28.37 4.38 17.10
CA PHE A 197 -28.28 5.14 18.34
C PHE A 197 -29.69 5.29 18.89
N ALA A 198 -30.08 4.37 19.79
CA ALA A 198 -31.24 4.57 20.64
C ALA A 198 -30.97 5.75 21.57
N ALA A 199 -31.69 6.85 21.34
CA ALA A 199 -31.77 7.97 22.27
C ALA A 199 -32.42 7.47 23.58
N ALA A 200 -31.73 7.66 24.70
CA ALA A 200 -32.27 7.45 26.03
C ALA A 200 -33.04 8.71 26.49
N PRO A 201 -34.09 8.54 27.32
CA PRO A 201 -34.94 9.62 27.84
C PRO A 201 -34.23 10.53 28.85
#